data_AF-A0A838I9A6-F1
#
_entry.id   AF-A0A838I9A6-F1
#
_cell.length_a   1.000
_cell.length_b   1.000
_cell.length_c   1.000
_cell.angle_alpha   90.00
_cell.angle_beta   90.00
_cell.angle_gamma   90.00
#
_symmetry.space_group_name_H-M   'P 1'
#
loop_
_entity.id
_entity.type
_entity.pdbx_description
1 polymer ?
#
loop_
_entity_poly.entity_id
_entity_poly.type
_entity_poly.pdbx_seq_one_letter_code
_entity_poly.pdbx_strand_id
1 'polypeptide(L)'
;MRTPASQTEPPRLFERSARQVIVLAERGAKVRDERLRGGLDPTAYIKGPGRWQVSFFRDGDQLVQVIVDDRTGALLEQWTGDQVAWSMARGYEGAFGRKLNAPYVWIPLCLLFLAPFIDPRRPFRLLHLDLLVLLAFGASHVFFNRGEIDTSVPLVYPVLLYLLVRTLA
;
A
#
# COMPACT_ATOMS: atom_id res chain seq x y z
N MET A 1 19.68 -3.50 -2.14
CA MET A 1 19.76 -2.56 -3.29
C MET A 1 21.20 -2.11 -3.41
N ARG A 2 21.72 -1.89 -4.62
CA ARG A 2 23.12 -1.48 -4.80
C ARG A 2 23.16 -0.14 -5.52
N THR A 3 23.93 0.80 -4.99
CA THR A 3 24.25 2.04 -5.70
C THR A 3 25.13 1.73 -6.91
N PRO A 4 24.86 2.33 -8.07
CA PRO A 4 25.67 2.12 -9.26
C PRO A 4 27.09 2.66 -9.03
N ALA A 5 28.08 2.01 -9.65
CA ALA A 5 29.48 2.40 -9.52
C ALA A 5 29.78 3.77 -10.18
N SER A 6 28.93 4.18 -11.13
CA SER A 6 29.01 5.47 -11.82
C SER A 6 27.61 6.04 -12.00
N GLN A 7 27.48 7.36 -11.93
CA GLN A 7 26.22 8.04 -12.20
C GLN A 7 25.98 8.26 -13.70
N THR A 8 27.05 8.31 -14.49
CA THR A 8 27.01 8.67 -15.92
C THR A 8 27.22 7.46 -16.83
N GLU A 9 27.86 6.40 -16.34
CA GLU A 9 28.07 5.17 -17.09
C GLU A 9 27.06 4.09 -16.67
N PRO A 10 26.45 3.37 -17.62
CA PRO A 10 25.61 2.22 -17.31
C PRO A 10 26.42 1.13 -16.58
N PRO A 11 25.88 0.55 -15.50
CA PRO A 11 26.44 -0.67 -14.90
C PRO A 11 26.51 -1.81 -15.92
N ARG A 12 27.37 -2.80 -15.66
CA ARG A 12 27.44 -4.00 -16.52
C ARG A 12 26.06 -4.64 -16.66
N LEU A 13 25.68 -4.93 -17.91
CA LEU A 13 24.38 -5.51 -18.31
C LEU A 13 23.18 -4.54 -18.20
N PHE A 14 23.43 -3.24 -18.09
CA PHE A 14 22.42 -2.18 -18.17
C PHE A 14 22.69 -1.29 -19.38
N GLU A 15 21.62 -0.81 -20.01
CA GLU A 15 21.68 0.11 -21.15
C GLU A 15 21.67 1.57 -20.70
N ARG A 16 21.04 1.88 -19.55
CA ARG A 16 20.90 3.25 -19.05
C ARG A 16 21.80 3.55 -17.87
N SER A 17 22.23 4.80 -17.76
CA SER A 17 22.98 5.30 -16.61
C SER A 17 22.06 5.82 -15.51
N ALA A 18 22.59 5.95 -14.29
CA ALA A 18 21.84 6.46 -13.15
C ALA A 18 21.21 7.83 -13.44
N ARG A 19 21.96 8.74 -14.09
CA ARG A 19 21.49 10.07 -14.48
C ARG A 19 20.33 10.02 -15.47
N GLN A 20 20.40 9.15 -16.48
CA GLN A 20 19.33 8.99 -17.47
C GLN A 20 18.05 8.50 -16.80
N VAL A 21 18.17 7.55 -15.88
CA VAL A 21 17.02 6.99 -15.18
C VAL A 21 16.41 7.98 -14.19
N ILE A 22 17.22 8.81 -13.52
CA ILE A 22 16.72 9.90 -12.68
C ILE A 22 15.86 10.86 -13.50
N VAL A 23 16.34 11.31 -14.67
CA VAL A 23 15.59 12.19 -15.57
C VAL A 23 14.27 11.55 -16.04
N LEU A 24 14.25 10.24 -16.28
CA LEU A 24 13.02 9.52 -16.61
C LEU A 24 12.06 9.49 -15.42
N ALA A 25 12.57 9.16 -14.22
CA ALA A 25 11.77 9.09 -13.00
C ALA A 25 11.15 10.44 -12.62
N GLU A 26 11.86 11.55 -12.87
CA GLU A 26 11.35 12.92 -12.65
C GLU A 26 10.08 13.26 -13.45
N ARG A 27 9.79 12.51 -14.52
CA ARG A 27 8.57 12.69 -15.33
C ARG A 27 7.33 12.07 -14.68
N GLY A 28 7.49 11.28 -13.63
CA GLY A 28 6.38 10.64 -12.92
C GLY A 28 5.45 11.67 -12.29
N ALA A 29 4.12 11.47 -12.42
CA ALA A 29 3.13 12.40 -11.88
C ALA A 29 3.33 12.62 -10.37
N LYS A 30 3.52 11.53 -9.62
CA LYS A 30 3.78 11.54 -8.18
C LYS A 30 5.05 12.30 -7.78
N VAL A 31 6.10 12.26 -8.62
CA VAL A 31 7.34 13.01 -8.38
C VAL A 31 7.12 14.50 -8.61
N ARG A 32 6.37 14.86 -9.66
CA ARG A 32 6.05 16.27 -9.95
C ARG A 32 5.19 16.88 -8.86
N ASP A 33 4.19 16.16 -8.38
CA ASP A 33 3.30 16.63 -7.31
C ASP A 33 4.08 16.92 -6.03
N GLU A 34 5.01 16.05 -5.65
CA GLU A 34 5.89 16.29 -4.50
C GLU A 34 6.90 17.42 -4.76
N ARG A 35 7.39 17.58 -5.99
CA ARG A 35 8.33 18.66 -6.33
C ARG A 35 7.70 20.06 -6.22
N LEU A 36 6.39 20.17 -6.42
CA LEU A 36 5.65 21.43 -6.17
C LEU A 36 5.68 21.84 -4.69
N ARG A 37 5.89 20.88 -3.78
CA ARG A 37 5.94 21.09 -2.33
C ARG A 37 7.35 21.41 -1.82
N GLY A 38 8.38 21.29 -2.66
CA GLY A 38 9.76 21.60 -2.31
C GLY A 38 10.79 20.78 -3.09
N GLY A 39 12.07 21.10 -2.89
CA GLY A 39 13.20 20.37 -3.47
C GLY A 39 13.16 18.87 -3.14
N LEU A 40 13.66 18.06 -4.07
CA LEU A 40 13.79 16.61 -3.94
C LEU A 40 15.18 16.19 -4.40
N ASP A 41 15.84 15.37 -3.60
CA ASP A 41 17.16 14.81 -3.88
C ASP A 41 17.01 13.38 -4.42
N PRO A 42 17.25 13.14 -5.72
CA PRO A 42 17.11 11.81 -6.31
C PRO A 42 18.35 10.94 -6.07
N THR A 43 18.12 9.69 -5.68
CA THR A 43 19.15 8.64 -5.63
C THR A 43 18.69 7.40 -6.40
N ALA A 44 19.50 6.95 -7.36
CA ALA A 44 19.21 5.77 -8.17
C ALA A 44 19.94 4.52 -7.63
N TYR A 45 19.22 3.41 -7.63
CA TYR A 45 19.69 2.10 -7.18
C TYR A 45 19.36 1.04 -8.22
N ILE A 46 20.19 0.00 -8.27
CA ILE A 46 19.95 -1.18 -9.08
C ILE A 46 19.05 -2.14 -8.29
N LYS A 47 17.95 -2.58 -8.90
CA LYS A 47 16.94 -3.47 -8.29
C LYS A 47 16.74 -4.75 -9.12
N GLY A 48 17.74 -5.63 -9.10
CA GLY A 48 17.73 -6.86 -9.88
C GLY A 48 18.02 -6.62 -11.37
N PRO A 49 17.93 -7.65 -12.21
CA PRO A 49 18.27 -7.55 -13.63
C PRO A 49 17.28 -6.66 -14.38
N GLY A 50 17.79 -5.66 -15.10
CA GLY A 50 17.02 -4.80 -16.00
C GLY A 50 16.06 -3.81 -15.32
N ARG A 51 16.16 -3.60 -14.01
CA ARG A 51 15.30 -2.64 -13.29
C ARG A 51 16.10 -1.69 -12.43
N TRP A 52 15.68 -0.45 -12.48
CA TRP A 52 16.17 0.62 -11.63
C TRP A 52 15.12 1.04 -10.62
N GLN A 53 15.59 1.45 -9.45
CA GLN A 53 14.78 2.11 -8.44
C GLN A 53 15.36 3.50 -8.20
N VAL A 54 14.57 4.55 -8.46
CA VAL A 54 14.90 5.93 -8.10
C VAL A 54 14.10 6.32 -6.87
N SER A 55 14.80 6.79 -5.86
CA SER A 55 14.22 7.24 -4.59
C SER A 55 14.46 8.74 -4.46
N PHE A 56 13.41 9.50 -4.17
CA PHE A 56 13.49 10.95 -3.98
C PHE A 56 13.36 11.28 -2.51
N PHE A 57 14.33 12.03 -1.99
CA PHE A 57 14.42 12.39 -0.58
C PHE A 57 14.18 13.88 -0.36
N ARG A 58 13.72 14.24 0.82
CA ARG A 58 13.69 15.63 1.33
C ARG A 58 14.00 15.57 2.82
N ASP A 59 14.95 16.37 3.28
CA ASP A 59 15.35 16.43 4.70
C ASP A 59 15.70 15.07 5.33
N GLY A 60 16.15 14.12 4.51
CA GLY A 60 16.48 12.74 4.92
C GLY A 60 15.33 11.73 4.79
N ASP A 61 14.10 12.19 4.58
CA ASP A 61 12.92 11.33 4.42
C ASP A 61 12.67 10.96 2.96
N GLN A 62 12.41 9.67 2.71
CA GLN A 62 12.11 9.17 1.38
C GLN A 62 10.63 9.42 1.05
N LEU A 63 10.37 10.38 0.17
CA LEU A 63 9.00 10.80 -0.16
C LEU A 63 8.41 10.08 -1.36
N VAL A 64 9.26 9.74 -2.35
CA VAL A 64 8.82 9.08 -3.58
C VAL A 64 9.77 7.96 -3.97
N GLN A 65 9.22 6.87 -4.49
CA GLN A 65 9.99 5.78 -5.08
C GLN A 65 9.42 5.43 -6.45
N VAL A 66 10.28 5.37 -7.46
CA VAL A 66 9.91 5.04 -8.84
C VAL A 66 10.71 3.85 -9.31
N ILE A 67 10.04 2.87 -9.93
CA ILE A 67 10.70 1.76 -10.62
C ILE A 67 10.71 2.04 -12.11
N VAL A 68 11.89 1.95 -12.72
CA VAL A 68 12.09 2.21 -14.15
C VAL A 68 12.66 0.97 -14.82
N ASP A 69 12.10 0.60 -15.96
CA ASP A 69 12.64 -0.46 -16.80
C ASP A 69 13.90 0.02 -17.54
N ASP A 70 14.97 -0.76 -17.47
CA ASP A 70 16.26 -0.35 -18.02
C ASP A 70 16.31 -0.34 -19.54
N ARG A 71 15.56 -1.21 -20.24
CA ARG A 71 15.60 -1.32 -21.72
C ARG A 71 14.64 -0.35 -22.41
N THR A 72 13.43 -0.22 -21.87
CA THR A 72 12.39 0.64 -22.45
C THR A 72 12.41 2.05 -21.88
N GLY A 73 12.91 2.22 -20.64
CA GLY A 73 12.79 3.48 -19.91
C GLY A 73 11.38 3.76 -19.39
N ALA A 74 10.49 2.76 -19.45
CA ALA A 74 9.12 2.88 -18.96
C ALA A 74 9.10 3.00 -17.43
N LEU A 75 8.21 3.86 -16.91
CA LEU A 75 7.94 3.96 -15.48
C LEU A 75 7.01 2.81 -15.10
N LEU A 76 7.57 1.78 -14.48
CA LEU A 76 6.84 0.56 -14.10
C LEU A 76 5.97 0.79 -12.87
N GLU A 77 6.47 1.53 -11.87
CA GLU A 77 5.76 1.78 -10.63
C GLU A 77 6.12 3.16 -10.04
N GLN A 78 5.17 3.80 -9.36
CA GLN A 78 5.38 5.07 -8.64
C GLN A 78 4.67 5.03 -7.28
N TRP A 79 5.42 5.22 -6.20
CA TRP A 79 4.94 5.15 -4.81
C TRP A 79 5.28 6.45 -4.08
N THR A 80 4.37 6.95 -3.23
CA THR A 80 4.49 8.21 -2.47
C THR A 80 4.11 8.00 -1.01
N GLY A 81 4.68 8.80 -0.11
CA GLY A 81 4.31 8.80 1.32
C GLY A 81 4.55 7.45 1.99
N ASP A 82 3.61 7.00 2.83
CA ASP A 82 3.74 5.76 3.62
C ASP A 82 3.96 4.50 2.76
N GLN A 83 3.55 4.51 1.50
CA GLN A 83 3.79 3.42 0.55
C GLN A 83 5.28 3.27 0.18
N VAL A 84 6.10 4.29 0.43
CA VAL A 84 7.54 4.26 0.24
C VAL A 84 8.19 3.42 1.33
N ALA A 85 7.93 3.74 2.60
CA ALA A 85 8.47 3.03 3.76
C ALA A 85 7.85 1.63 3.93
N TRP A 86 6.56 1.46 3.61
CA TRP A 86 5.85 0.21 3.79
C TRP A 86 5.47 -0.44 2.46
N SER A 87 6.31 -1.35 1.98
CA SER A 87 6.07 -2.06 0.71
C SER A 87 4.79 -2.92 0.71
N MET A 88 4.23 -3.27 1.87
CA MET A 88 2.95 -3.99 1.93
C MET A 88 1.75 -3.07 1.66
N ALA A 89 1.87 -1.77 1.95
CA ALA A 89 0.87 -0.75 1.60
C ALA A 89 0.70 -0.56 0.09
N ARG A 90 1.60 -1.13 -0.71
CA ARG A 90 1.57 -1.06 -2.18
C ARG A 90 0.50 -1.97 -2.81
N GLY A 91 -0.21 -2.77 -2.00
CA GLY A 91 -1.36 -3.58 -2.46
C GLY A 91 -1.00 -4.75 -3.37
N TYR A 92 0.26 -5.20 -3.39
CA TYR A 92 0.65 -6.36 -4.20
C TYR A 92 -0.18 -7.59 -3.83
N GLU A 93 -0.70 -8.30 -4.83
CA GLU A 93 -1.46 -9.53 -4.62
C GLU A 93 -0.66 -10.53 -3.76
N GLY A 94 -1.23 -10.91 -2.61
CA GLY A 94 -0.61 -11.86 -1.68
C GLY A 94 0.32 -11.26 -0.62
N ALA A 95 0.47 -9.92 -0.54
CA ALA A 95 1.22 -9.25 0.53
C ALA A 95 0.59 -9.46 1.93
N PHE A 96 -0.73 -9.65 2.01
CA PHE A 96 -1.46 -9.91 3.24
C PHE A 96 -2.39 -11.13 3.09
N GLY A 97 -2.34 -12.06 4.05
CA GLY A 97 -3.29 -13.18 4.25
C GLY A 97 -3.45 -14.21 3.11
N ARG A 98 -2.93 -13.94 1.90
CA ARG A 98 -3.00 -14.82 0.72
C ARG A 98 -4.42 -15.37 0.53
N LYS A 99 -4.57 -16.70 0.47
CA LYS A 99 -5.87 -17.37 0.30
C LYS A 99 -6.86 -17.07 1.43
N LEU A 100 -6.40 -16.76 2.64
CA LEU A 100 -7.29 -16.45 3.78
C LEU A 100 -7.99 -15.09 3.61
N ASN A 101 -7.37 -14.14 2.91
CA ASN A 101 -7.97 -12.85 2.58
C ASN A 101 -8.80 -12.87 1.29
N ALA A 102 -8.84 -14.00 0.58
CA ALA A 102 -9.64 -14.08 -0.61
C ALA A 102 -11.13 -14.00 -0.24
N PRO A 103 -11.96 -13.18 -0.92
CA PRO A 103 -13.37 -13.00 -0.55
C PRO A 103 -14.13 -14.32 -0.46
N TYR A 104 -13.81 -15.29 -1.31
CA TYR A 104 -14.43 -16.62 -1.33
C TYR A 104 -14.01 -17.55 -0.18
N VAL A 105 -12.95 -17.23 0.57
CA VAL A 105 -12.59 -17.95 1.81
C VAL A 105 -13.06 -17.17 3.03
N TRP A 106 -12.84 -15.85 3.01
CA TRP A 106 -13.14 -14.97 4.12
C TRP A 106 -14.66 -14.84 4.36
N ILE A 107 -15.47 -14.62 3.31
CA ILE A 107 -16.92 -14.46 3.45
C ILE A 107 -17.58 -15.72 4.02
N PRO A 108 -17.29 -16.95 3.54
CA PRO A 108 -17.85 -18.15 4.15
C PRO A 108 -17.45 -18.33 5.62
N LEU A 109 -16.22 -18.00 6.01
CA LEU A 109 -15.80 -18.05 7.41
C LEU A 109 -16.57 -17.05 8.28
N CYS A 110 -16.76 -15.83 7.78
CA CYS A 110 -17.61 -14.83 8.43
C CYS A 110 -19.06 -15.33 8.58
N LEU A 111 -19.64 -15.93 7.55
CA LEU A 111 -20.99 -16.49 7.59
C LEU A 111 -21.11 -17.66 8.57
N LEU A 112 -20.13 -18.57 8.59
CA LEU A 112 -20.08 -19.69 9.54
C LEU A 112 -19.97 -19.19 10.99
N PHE A 113 -19.21 -18.11 11.22
CA PHE A 113 -19.11 -17.47 12.52
C PHE A 113 -20.43 -16.82 12.95
N LEU A 114 -21.13 -16.14 12.03
CA LEU A 114 -22.41 -15.49 12.34
C LEU A 114 -23.58 -16.45 12.54
N ALA A 115 -23.63 -17.52 11.74
CA ALA A 115 -24.77 -18.44 11.65
C ALA A 115 -25.33 -18.90 13.00
N PRO A 116 -24.53 -19.33 14.00
CA PRO A 116 -25.06 -19.78 15.29
C PRO A 116 -25.68 -18.66 16.15
N PHE A 117 -25.39 -17.40 15.85
CA PHE A 117 -25.85 -16.26 16.66
C PHE A 117 -27.04 -15.50 16.07
N ILE A 118 -27.46 -15.83 14.85
CA ILE A 118 -28.63 -15.22 14.21
C ILE A 118 -29.90 -15.84 14.79
N ASP A 119 -30.69 -15.03 15.47
CA ASP A 119 -32.01 -15.40 15.99
C ASP A 119 -33.13 -14.76 15.13
N PRO A 120 -33.67 -15.49 14.14
CA PRO A 120 -34.70 -14.94 13.24
C PRO A 120 -36.00 -14.60 13.96
N ARG A 121 -36.22 -15.12 15.18
CA ARG A 121 -37.41 -14.79 15.99
C ARG A 121 -37.28 -13.46 16.71
N ARG A 122 -36.06 -12.93 16.86
CA ARG A 122 -35.77 -11.67 17.56
C ARG A 122 -34.74 -10.84 16.78
N PRO A 123 -35.10 -10.30 15.60
CA PRO A 123 -34.14 -9.68 14.68
C PRO A 123 -33.48 -8.41 15.24
N PHE A 124 -34.10 -7.71 16.18
CA PHE A 124 -33.59 -6.44 16.74
C PHE A 124 -32.81 -6.59 18.05
N ARG A 125 -32.27 -7.78 18.36
CA ARG A 125 -31.37 -7.92 19.52
C ARG A 125 -30.11 -7.10 19.29
N LEU A 126 -29.66 -6.39 20.32
CA LEU A 126 -28.36 -5.68 20.32
C LEU A 126 -27.19 -6.60 19.95
N LEU A 127 -27.30 -7.91 20.24
CA LEU A 127 -26.34 -8.92 19.79
C LEU A 127 -26.11 -8.89 18.27
N HIS A 128 -27.15 -8.72 17.46
CA HIS A 128 -26.99 -8.65 16.00
C HIS A 128 -26.27 -7.38 15.57
N LEU A 129 -26.48 -6.27 16.29
CA LEU A 129 -25.72 -5.03 16.07
C LEU A 129 -24.25 -5.24 16.45
N ASP A 130 -23.97 -5.87 17.59
CA ASP A 130 -22.62 -6.20 18.04
C ASP A 130 -21.89 -7.07 16.98
N LEU A 131 -22.58 -8.06 16.40
CA LEU A 131 -22.04 -8.91 15.31
C LEU A 131 -21.80 -8.15 14.01
N LEU A 132 -22.71 -7.24 13.61
CA LEU A 132 -22.52 -6.39 12.44
C LEU A 132 -21.32 -5.46 12.62
N VAL A 133 -21.14 -4.90 13.81
CA VAL A 133 -19.98 -4.08 14.16
C VAL A 133 -18.69 -4.89 14.09
N LEU A 134 -18.68 -6.14 14.59
CA LEU A 134 -17.52 -7.01 14.45
C LEU A 134 -17.18 -7.31 12.98
N LEU A 135 -18.19 -7.49 12.12
CA LEU A 135 -17.97 -7.64 10.68
C LEU A 135 -17.52 -6.36 9.98
N ALA A 136 -17.85 -5.18 10.52
CA ALA A 136 -17.47 -3.91 9.93
C ALA A 136 -15.93 -3.72 9.89
N PHE A 137 -15.18 -4.35 10.80
CA PHE A 137 -13.72 -4.44 10.68
C PHE A 137 -13.27 -5.09 9.37
N GLY A 138 -14.05 -6.06 8.89
CA GLY A 138 -13.85 -6.69 7.60
C GLY A 138 -13.87 -5.72 6.42
N ALA A 139 -14.76 -4.72 6.47
CA ALA A 139 -14.82 -3.69 5.43
C ALA A 139 -13.52 -2.87 5.42
N SER A 140 -13.05 -2.40 6.57
CA SER A 140 -11.75 -1.71 6.70
C SER A 140 -10.59 -2.58 6.19
N HIS A 141 -10.61 -3.88 6.49
CA HIS A 141 -9.61 -4.85 6.04
C HIS A 141 -9.59 -5.04 4.52
N VAL A 142 -10.74 -4.99 3.85
CA VAL A 142 -10.81 -5.06 2.37
C VAL A 142 -10.10 -3.86 1.74
N PHE A 143 -10.35 -2.65 2.23
CA PHE A 143 -9.66 -1.44 1.76
C PHE A 143 -8.16 -1.48 2.08
N PHE A 144 -7.80 -2.01 3.26
CA PHE A 144 -6.41 -2.20 3.65
C PHE A 144 -5.66 -3.13 2.68
N ASN A 145 -6.26 -4.27 2.34
CA ASN A 145 -5.67 -5.24 1.41
C ASN A 145 -5.52 -4.67 -0.01
N ARG A 146 -6.34 -3.69 -0.39
CA ARG A 146 -6.24 -2.96 -1.66
C ARG A 146 -5.20 -1.83 -1.65
N GLY A 147 -4.59 -1.55 -0.50
CA GLY A 147 -3.65 -0.42 -0.34
C GLY A 147 -4.33 0.94 -0.20
N GLU A 148 -5.66 0.99 -0.03
CA GLU A 148 -6.45 2.20 0.18
C GLU A 148 -6.44 2.58 1.67
N ILE A 149 -5.26 2.95 2.18
CA ILE A 149 -5.04 3.24 3.62
C ILE A 149 -5.88 4.44 4.09
N ASP A 150 -5.98 5.48 3.26
CA ASP A 150 -6.73 6.70 3.57
C ASP A 150 -8.21 6.43 3.85
N THR A 151 -8.78 5.39 3.25
CA THR A 151 -10.16 4.95 3.49
C THR A 151 -10.23 3.90 4.60
N SER A 152 -9.26 2.99 4.64
CA SER A 152 -9.23 1.86 5.57
C SER A 152 -9.12 2.31 7.03
N VAL A 153 -8.20 3.24 7.33
CA VAL A 153 -7.91 3.66 8.72
C VAL A 153 -9.10 4.39 9.34
N PRO A 154 -9.74 5.38 8.68
CA PRO A 154 -10.91 6.05 9.24
C PRO A 154 -12.09 5.12 9.48
N LEU A 155 -12.29 4.08 8.65
CA LEU A 155 -13.36 3.10 8.82
C LEU A 155 -13.27 2.31 10.13
N VAL A 156 -12.08 2.24 10.75
CA VAL A 156 -11.90 1.56 12.04
C VAL A 156 -12.47 2.38 13.20
N TYR A 157 -12.43 3.73 13.14
CA TYR A 157 -12.80 4.57 14.27
C TYR A 157 -14.27 4.45 14.72
N PRO A 158 -15.27 4.45 13.81
CA PRO A 158 -16.67 4.25 14.22
C PRO A 158 -16.88 2.90 14.92
N VAL A 159 -16.19 1.86 14.46
CA VAL A 159 -16.28 0.50 15.00
C VAL A 159 -15.68 0.45 16.41
N LEU A 160 -14.50 1.03 16.61
CA LEU A 160 -13.86 1.14 17.93
C LEU A 160 -14.67 2.00 18.90
N LEU A 161 -15.23 3.12 18.44
CA LEU A 161 -16.07 3.99 19.25
C LEU A 161 -17.32 3.24 19.74
N TYR A 162 -17.97 2.47 18.87
CA TYR A 162 -19.09 1.63 19.27
C TYR A 162 -18.68 0.63 20.35
N LEU A 163 -17.57 -0.09 20.15
CA LEU A 163 -17.11 -1.08 21.12
C LEU A 163 -16.75 -0.44 22.46
N LEU A 164 -16.14 0.74 22.46
CA LEU A 164 -15.83 1.48 23.68
C LEU A 164 -17.09 1.85 24.45
N VAL A 165 -18.11 2.41 23.77
CA VAL A 165 -19.39 2.72 24.41
C VAL A 165 -20.03 1.45 24.96
N ARG A 166 -19.98 0.36 24.19
CA ARG A 166 -20.61 -0.92 24.54
C ARG A 166 -19.96 -1.61 25.73
N THR A 167 -18.65 -1.48 25.92
CA THR A 167 -17.93 -2.08 27.06
C THR A 167 -18.02 -1.25 28.34
N LEU A 168 -18.37 0.03 28.22
CA LEU A 168 -18.52 0.96 29.35
C LEU A 168 -19.96 1.12 29.86
N ALA A 169 -20.96 0.69 29.07
CA ALA A 169 -22.40 0.78 29.39
C ALA A 169 -22.98 -0.55 29.86
#